data_AF-A0A6M4G1B6-F1
#
_entry.id   AF-A0A6M4G1B6-F1
#
_cell.length_a   1.000
_cell.length_b   1.000
_cell.length_c   1.000
_cell.angle_alpha   90.00
_cell.angle_beta   90.00
_cell.angle_gamma   90.00
#
_symmetry.space_group_name_H-M   'P 1'
#
loop_
_entity.id
_entity.type
_entity.pdbx_description
1 polymer ?
#
loop_
_entity_poly.entity_id
_entity_poly.type
_entity_poly.pdbx_seq_one_letter_code
_entity_poly.pdbx_strand_id
1 'polypeptide(L)'
;METDRISFSEVITEASRFHNDLAIAIQNIAAEATNHWCAPIQDALALGKIELERSLQSRFPSEKRPAVYKIAIRGEEPHRTYKAFEKGRETPRIRAFARFPASFVPSETLYVGSSRSLVKRLLEHMGHGAEKTYALHMRHWATDIDGELSISATFLPYEISKDVLCAVEDALARNARPMFGRRGSV
;
A
#
# COMPACT_ATOMS: atom_id res chain seq x y z
N MET A 1 46.67 13.18 -0.56
CA MET A 1 45.30 12.83 -0.14
C MET A 1 44.42 13.13 -1.34
N GLU A 2 44.40 12.19 -2.27
CA GLU A 2 43.82 12.35 -3.61
C GLU A 2 42.35 11.95 -3.49
N THR A 3 41.47 12.88 -3.81
CA THR A 3 40.02 12.64 -3.76
C THR A 3 39.64 11.89 -5.02
N ASP A 4 39.16 10.66 -4.87
CA ASP A 4 38.53 9.88 -5.95
C ASP A 4 37.40 10.73 -6.56
N ARG A 5 37.70 11.39 -7.68
CA ARG A 5 36.70 12.07 -8.50
C ARG A 5 36.12 11.05 -9.45
N ILE A 6 35.07 10.36 -9.00
CA ILE A 6 34.22 9.54 -9.89
C ILE A 6 33.70 10.45 -11.00
N SER A 7 33.87 10.05 -12.25
CA SER A 7 33.38 10.82 -13.39
C SER A 7 31.85 10.72 -13.48
N PHE A 8 31.18 11.82 -13.85
CA PHE A 8 29.74 11.79 -14.14
C PHE A 8 29.37 10.74 -15.20
N SER A 9 30.26 10.46 -16.15
CA SER A 9 30.05 9.41 -17.16
C SER A 9 30.00 8.01 -16.55
N GLU A 10 30.79 7.75 -15.51
CA GLU A 10 30.83 6.47 -14.79
C GLU A 10 29.52 6.29 -14.00
N VAL A 11 29.08 7.35 -13.31
CA VAL A 11 27.79 7.36 -12.60
C VAL A 11 26.63 7.08 -13.55
N ILE A 12 26.58 7.72 -14.72
CA ILE A 12 25.52 7.50 -15.72
C ILE A 12 25.55 6.05 -16.23
N THR A 13 26.74 5.50 -16.46
CA THR A 13 26.91 4.12 -16.92
C THR A 13 26.45 3.12 -15.87
N GLU A 14 26.82 3.33 -14.60
CA GLU A 14 26.40 2.50 -13.47
C GLU A 14 24.89 2.55 -13.26
N ALA A 15 24.29 3.74 -13.28
CA ALA A 15 22.85 3.91 -13.19
C ALA A 15 22.12 3.17 -14.33
N SER A 16 22.64 3.26 -15.57
CA SER A 16 22.06 2.56 -16.72
C SER A 16 22.11 1.04 -16.56
N ARG A 17 23.23 0.50 -16.06
CA ARG A 17 23.35 -0.94 -15.75
C ARG A 17 22.35 -1.36 -14.69
N PHE A 18 22.26 -0.61 -13.59
CA PHE A 18 21.29 -0.86 -12.53
C PHE A 18 19.85 -0.88 -13.06
N HIS A 19 19.47 0.07 -13.91
CA HIS A 19 18.13 0.09 -14.51
C HIS A 19 17.86 -1.11 -15.41
N ASN A 20 18.84 -1.55 -16.19
CA ASN A 20 18.72 -2.75 -17.02
C ASN A 20 18.58 -4.02 -16.18
N ASP A 21 19.42 -4.17 -15.15
CA ASP A 21 19.37 -5.31 -14.23
C ASP A 21 18.02 -5.36 -13.50
N LEU A 22 17.52 -4.21 -13.06
CA LEU A 22 16.19 -4.07 -12.45
C LEU A 22 15.08 -4.48 -13.43
N ALA A 23 15.15 -4.07 -14.70
CA ALA A 23 14.17 -4.42 -15.71
C ALA A 23 14.14 -5.93 -15.99
N ILE A 24 15.31 -6.56 -16.11
CA ILE A 24 15.44 -8.02 -16.27
C ILE A 24 14.87 -8.73 -15.04
N ALA A 25 15.21 -8.27 -13.84
CA ALA A 25 14.69 -8.84 -12.61
C ALA A 25 13.17 -8.76 -12.52
N ILE A 26 12.56 -7.65 -12.94
CA ILE A 26 11.10 -7.48 -12.99
C ILE A 26 10.45 -8.44 -14.00
N GLN A 27 11.03 -8.58 -15.20
CA GLN A 27 10.51 -9.47 -16.24
C GLN A 27 10.51 -10.93 -15.82
N ASN A 28 11.46 -11.33 -14.98
CA ASN A 28 11.59 -12.70 -14.48
C ASN A 28 10.74 -12.99 -13.24
N ILE A 29 9.95 -12.02 -12.73
CA ILE A 29 9.03 -12.28 -11.63
C ILE A 29 7.88 -13.15 -12.16
N ALA A 30 7.83 -14.40 -11.70
CA ALA A 30 6.62 -15.20 -11.75
C ALA A 30 5.61 -14.62 -10.73
N ALA A 31 4.82 -13.64 -11.15
CA ALA A 31 3.76 -13.10 -10.33
C ALA A 31 2.66 -14.16 -10.18
N GLU A 32 2.28 -14.46 -8.95
CA GLU A 32 1.14 -15.35 -8.71
C GLU A 32 -0.17 -14.67 -9.11
N ALA A 33 -1.25 -15.46 -9.16
CA ALA A 33 -2.59 -14.92 -9.32
C ALA A 33 -2.90 -13.88 -8.23
N THR A 34 -3.51 -12.77 -8.62
CA THR A 34 -3.96 -11.75 -7.66
C THR A 34 -5.12 -12.30 -6.84
N ASN A 35 -4.96 -12.27 -5.52
CA ASN A 35 -6.00 -12.63 -4.57
C ASN A 35 -6.84 -11.41 -4.23
N HIS A 36 -8.14 -11.64 -4.01
CA HIS A 36 -9.10 -10.57 -3.74
C HIS A 36 -9.91 -10.88 -2.49
N TRP A 37 -10.10 -9.84 -1.69
CA TRP A 37 -11.01 -9.79 -0.55
C TRP A 37 -11.91 -8.56 -0.69
N CYS A 38 -13.21 -8.72 -0.47
CA CYS A 38 -14.17 -7.64 -0.54
C CYS A 38 -15.25 -7.81 0.54
N ALA A 39 -15.76 -6.69 1.02
CA ALA A 39 -16.91 -6.61 1.91
C ALA A 39 -17.49 -5.19 1.85
N PRO A 40 -18.78 -4.99 2.16
CA PRO A 40 -19.29 -3.66 2.49
C PRO A 40 -18.40 -3.02 3.56
N ILE A 41 -18.01 -1.76 3.39
CA ILE A 41 -17.04 -1.12 4.29
C ILE A 41 -17.54 -1.08 5.73
N GLN A 42 -18.83 -0.83 5.95
CA GLN A 42 -19.40 -0.80 7.30
C GLN A 42 -19.36 -2.17 7.98
N ASP A 43 -19.68 -3.24 7.25
CA ASP A 43 -19.56 -4.61 7.77
C ASP A 43 -18.11 -4.93 8.14
N ALA A 44 -17.16 -4.56 7.27
CA ALA A 44 -15.73 -4.76 7.50
C ALA A 44 -15.22 -4.01 8.74
N LEU A 45 -15.69 -2.78 8.96
CA LEU A 45 -15.29 -1.96 10.10
C LEU A 45 -15.94 -2.42 11.41
N ALA A 46 -17.12 -3.04 11.35
CA ALA A 46 -17.84 -3.58 12.50
C ALA A 46 -17.19 -4.86 13.06
N LEU A 47 -16.43 -5.62 12.27
CA LEU A 47 -15.77 -6.84 12.72
C LEU A 47 -14.78 -6.59 13.86
N GLY A 48 -14.76 -7.46 14.86
CA GLY A 48 -13.67 -7.51 15.82
C GLY A 48 -12.35 -7.92 15.14
N LYS A 49 -11.23 -7.74 15.85
CA LYS A 49 -9.89 -8.02 15.29
C LYS A 49 -9.77 -9.47 14.83
N ILE A 50 -10.25 -10.41 15.63
CA ILE A 50 -10.11 -11.86 15.40
C ILE A 50 -10.96 -12.27 14.19
N GLU A 51 -12.19 -11.76 14.10
CA GLU A 51 -13.10 -12.04 13.00
C GLU A 51 -12.56 -11.49 11.68
N LEU A 52 -12.06 -10.25 11.69
CA LEU A 52 -11.46 -9.62 10.52
C LEU A 52 -10.19 -10.35 10.08
N GLU A 53 -9.32 -10.73 11.02
CA GLU A 53 -8.12 -11.50 10.75
C GLU A 53 -8.45 -12.83 10.06
N ARG A 54 -9.43 -13.58 10.59
CA ARG A 54 -9.89 -14.83 10.00
C ARG A 54 -10.48 -14.62 8.60
N SER A 55 -11.27 -13.56 8.41
CA SER A 55 -11.84 -13.20 7.11
C SER A 55 -10.76 -12.91 6.06
N LEU A 56 -9.74 -12.13 6.44
CA LEU A 56 -8.58 -11.86 5.57
C LEU A 56 -7.78 -13.13 5.27
N GLN A 57 -7.54 -13.99 6.28
CA GLN A 57 -6.80 -15.24 6.13
C GLN A 57 -7.50 -16.26 5.24
N SER A 58 -8.82 -16.15 5.04
CA SER A 58 -9.54 -16.97 4.07
C SER A 58 -9.18 -16.66 2.61
N ARG A 59 -8.59 -15.49 2.34
CA ARG A 59 -8.22 -15.01 1.00
C ARG A 59 -6.74 -14.76 0.83
N PHE A 60 -6.02 -14.49 1.92
CA PHE A 60 -4.60 -14.19 1.91
C PHE A 60 -3.86 -15.15 2.83
N PRO A 61 -2.78 -15.80 2.36
CA PRO A 61 -2.00 -16.69 3.20
C PRO A 61 -1.45 -15.94 4.42
N SER A 62 -1.37 -16.65 5.54
CA SER A 62 -0.84 -16.15 6.81
C SER A 62 0.70 -16.12 6.85
N GLU A 63 1.34 -16.76 5.87
CA GLU A 63 2.79 -16.87 5.77
C GLU A 63 3.46 -15.51 5.56
N LYS A 64 4.70 -15.40 6.04
CA LYS A 64 5.50 -14.18 5.84
C LYS A 64 6.12 -14.19 4.46
N ARG A 65 5.42 -13.61 3.49
CA ARG A 65 5.86 -13.54 2.10
C ARG A 65 5.71 -12.14 1.54
N PRO A 66 6.68 -11.66 0.71
CA PRO A 66 6.55 -10.37 0.04
C PRO A 66 5.27 -10.32 -0.81
N ALA A 67 4.49 -9.26 -0.63
CA ALA A 67 3.30 -8.98 -1.41
C ALA A 67 3.20 -7.49 -1.70
N VAL A 68 2.69 -7.15 -2.87
CA VAL A 68 2.17 -5.82 -3.18
C VAL A 68 0.65 -5.86 -3.12
N TYR A 69 0.04 -4.82 -2.57
CA TYR A 69 -1.40 -4.77 -2.37
C TYR A 69 -1.97 -3.38 -2.63
N LYS A 70 -3.27 -3.37 -2.90
CA LYS A 70 -4.10 -2.18 -3.13
C LYS A 70 -5.34 -2.24 -2.25
N ILE A 71 -5.68 -1.13 -1.63
CA ILE A 71 -6.91 -0.91 -0.86
C ILE A 71 -7.74 0.12 -1.62
N ALA A 72 -9.00 -0.19 -1.91
CA ALA A 72 -9.92 0.67 -2.63
C ALA A 72 -11.31 0.64 -1.98
N ILE A 73 -12.09 1.71 -2.17
CA ILE A 73 -13.52 1.75 -1.89
C ILE A 73 -14.23 1.95 -3.22
N ARG A 74 -15.09 1.00 -3.59
CA ARG A 74 -15.88 1.05 -4.82
C ARG A 74 -17.30 1.49 -4.53
N GLY A 75 -17.88 2.25 -5.44
CA GLY A 75 -19.25 2.75 -5.29
C GLY A 75 -19.42 3.88 -4.26
N GLU A 76 -18.32 4.48 -3.81
CA GLU A 76 -18.32 5.71 -2.99
C GLU A 76 -17.68 6.86 -3.77
N GLU A 77 -18.14 8.08 -3.48
CA GLU A 77 -17.61 9.29 -4.08
C GLU A 77 -16.21 9.61 -3.51
N PRO A 78 -15.16 9.72 -4.37
CA PRO A 78 -13.79 9.94 -3.91
C PRO A 78 -13.58 11.21 -3.08
N HIS A 79 -14.26 12.32 -3.37
CA HIS A 79 -14.12 13.56 -2.59
C HIS A 79 -14.70 13.42 -1.17
N ARG A 80 -15.82 12.73 -0.99
CA ARG A 80 -16.39 12.40 0.34
C ARG A 80 -15.39 11.57 1.14
N THR A 81 -14.85 10.53 0.54
CA THR A 81 -13.81 9.69 1.16
C THR A 81 -12.58 10.51 1.55
N TYR A 82 -12.11 11.38 0.64
CA TYR A 82 -10.97 12.27 0.90
C TYR A 82 -11.23 13.20 2.09
N LYS A 83 -12.40 13.86 2.11
CA LYS A 83 -12.81 14.79 3.16
C LYS A 83 -13.00 14.11 4.51
N ALA A 84 -13.52 12.89 4.53
CA ALA A 84 -13.63 12.10 5.76
C ALA A 84 -12.25 11.76 6.34
N PHE A 85 -11.30 11.32 5.50
CA PHE A 85 -9.92 11.06 5.92
C PHE A 85 -9.21 12.33 6.43
N GLU A 86 -9.44 13.47 5.77
CA GLU A 86 -8.92 14.80 6.18
C GLU A 86 -9.39 15.16 7.58
N LYS A 87 -10.71 15.14 7.80
CA LYS A 87 -11.33 15.41 9.11
C LYS A 87 -10.85 14.45 10.20
N GLY A 88 -10.71 13.16 9.88
CA GLY A 88 -10.23 12.14 10.82
C GLY A 88 -8.81 12.42 11.34
N ARG A 89 -7.97 13.08 10.54
CA ARG A 89 -6.60 13.44 10.90
C ARG A 89 -6.46 14.72 11.73
N GLU A 90 -7.45 15.61 11.66
CA GLU A 90 -7.49 16.87 12.41
C GLU A 90 -7.92 16.67 13.86
N THR A 91 -8.63 15.58 14.14
CA THR A 91 -8.90 15.11 15.50
C THR A 91 -7.56 14.90 16.22
N PRO A 92 -7.40 15.29 17.52
CA PRO A 92 -6.11 15.25 18.21
C PRO A 92 -5.35 13.97 17.91
N ARG A 93 -4.06 14.10 17.52
CA ARG A 93 -3.24 13.04 16.90
C ARG A 93 -2.99 11.84 17.84
N ILE A 94 -4.03 11.06 18.10
CA ILE A 94 -3.94 9.79 18.81
C ILE A 94 -3.26 8.76 17.91
N ARG A 95 -3.33 8.91 16.57
CA ARG A 95 -2.82 7.92 15.61
C ARG A 95 -1.96 8.51 14.50
N ALA A 96 -0.97 7.73 14.06
CA ALA A 96 -0.12 8.01 12.91
C ALA A 96 -0.84 7.61 11.62
N PHE A 97 -1.50 8.57 10.97
CA PHE A 97 -2.19 8.34 9.71
C PHE A 97 -1.25 8.30 8.52
N ALA A 98 -1.65 7.59 7.46
CA ALA A 98 -0.98 7.57 6.17
C ALA A 98 -0.79 9.00 5.64
N ARG A 99 0.31 9.21 4.89
CA ARG A 99 0.65 10.53 4.35
C ARG A 99 -0.45 11.04 3.42
N PHE A 100 -0.66 12.36 3.45
CA PHE A 100 -1.49 13.04 2.46
C PHE A 100 -0.62 13.34 1.24
N PRO A 101 -1.11 13.14 0.00
CA PRO A 101 -0.42 13.66 -1.17
C PRO A 101 -0.46 15.20 -1.16
N ALA A 102 0.52 15.81 -1.83
CA ALA A 102 0.56 17.27 -2.03
C ALA A 102 -0.61 17.80 -2.88
N SER A 103 -1.21 16.92 -3.70
CA SER A 103 -2.37 17.26 -4.53
C SER A 103 -3.34 16.10 -4.54
N PHE A 104 -4.62 16.42 -4.33
CA PHE A 104 -5.70 15.46 -4.44
C PHE A 104 -5.91 15.03 -5.90
N VAL A 105 -6.05 13.72 -6.11
CA VAL A 105 -6.45 13.13 -7.39
C VAL A 105 -7.59 12.17 -7.07
N PRO A 106 -8.83 12.43 -7.56
CA PRO A 106 -9.95 11.52 -7.34
C PRO A 106 -9.62 10.11 -7.82
N SER A 107 -9.81 9.13 -6.95
CA SER A 107 -9.61 7.71 -7.24
C SER A 107 -10.39 6.87 -6.25
N GLU A 108 -10.90 5.72 -6.69
CA GLU A 108 -11.43 4.69 -5.78
C GLU A 108 -10.31 4.06 -4.94
N THR A 109 -9.06 4.14 -5.41
CA THR A 109 -7.92 3.58 -4.69
C THR A 109 -7.51 4.50 -3.55
N LEU A 110 -7.55 3.98 -2.32
CA LEU A 110 -7.10 4.70 -1.14
C LEU A 110 -5.58 4.62 -0.99
N TYR A 111 -5.02 3.42 -1.15
CA TYR A 111 -3.65 3.15 -0.76
C TYR A 111 -3.07 1.98 -1.56
N VAL A 112 -1.77 2.09 -1.86
CA VAL A 112 -0.93 1.04 -2.40
C VAL A 112 0.26 0.88 -1.47
N GLY A 113 0.69 -0.35 -1.25
CA GLY A 113 1.91 -0.63 -0.51
C GLY A 113 2.41 -2.05 -0.71
N SER A 114 3.55 -2.35 -0.11
CA SER A 114 4.09 -3.70 0.02
C SER A 114 4.19 -4.13 1.48
N SER A 115 4.20 -5.44 1.72
CA SER A 115 4.39 -6.02 3.05
C SER A 115 4.92 -7.44 2.95
N ARG A 116 5.70 -7.87 3.95
CA ARG A 116 6.02 -9.29 4.20
C ARG A 116 5.05 -9.96 5.18
N SER A 117 4.14 -9.19 5.77
CA SER A 117 3.14 -9.68 6.72
C SER A 117 1.82 -9.00 6.39
N LEU A 118 1.22 -9.43 5.28
CA LEU A 118 0.09 -8.74 4.65
C LEU A 118 -1.10 -8.61 5.60
N VAL A 119 -1.57 -9.71 6.18
CA VAL A 119 -2.75 -9.69 7.06
C VAL A 119 -2.56 -8.74 8.24
N LYS A 120 -1.39 -8.80 8.91
CA LYS A 120 -1.05 -7.83 9.97
C LYS A 120 -1.13 -6.39 9.47
N ARG A 121 -0.56 -6.11 8.30
CA ARG A 121 -0.55 -4.77 7.72
C ARG A 121 -1.96 -4.28 7.37
N LEU A 122 -2.80 -5.15 6.82
CA LEU A 122 -4.20 -4.83 6.54
C LEU A 122 -4.96 -4.54 7.84
N LEU A 123 -4.77 -5.32 8.91
CA LEU A 123 -5.36 -5.04 10.22
C LEU A 123 -4.95 -3.65 10.76
N GLU A 124 -3.70 -3.23 10.55
CA GLU A 124 -3.25 -1.87 10.89
C GLU A 124 -4.01 -0.80 10.08
N HIS A 125 -4.17 -1.01 8.76
CA HIS A 125 -4.98 -0.11 7.92
C HIS A 125 -6.45 -0.05 8.34
N MET A 126 -7.00 -1.15 8.86
CA MET A 126 -8.36 -1.25 9.36
C MET A 126 -8.54 -0.59 10.75
N GLY A 127 -7.45 -0.22 11.44
CA GLY A 127 -7.48 0.45 12.74
C GLY A 127 -7.19 -0.43 13.95
N HIS A 128 -6.82 -1.70 13.75
CA HIS A 128 -6.43 -2.62 14.82
C HIS A 128 -4.92 -2.59 15.15
N GLY A 129 -4.19 -1.65 14.55
CA GLY A 129 -2.76 -1.45 14.76
C GLY A 129 -2.44 -0.59 15.99
N ALA A 130 -1.16 -0.55 16.33
CA ALA A 130 -0.64 0.40 17.31
C ALA A 130 -0.83 1.84 16.81
N GLU A 131 -1.04 2.76 17.74
CA GLU A 131 -1.28 4.18 17.48
C GLU A 131 -0.15 4.84 16.67
N LYS A 132 1.10 4.48 16.95
CA LYS A 132 2.28 5.04 16.28
C LYS A 132 2.56 4.44 14.91
N THR A 133 1.81 3.43 14.47
CA THR A 133 2.02 2.80 13.17
C THR A 133 1.37 3.62 12.07
N TYR A 134 2.15 4.11 11.11
CA TYR A 134 1.63 4.81 9.94
C TYR A 134 0.72 3.89 9.11
N ALA A 135 -0.59 4.14 9.10
CA ALA A 135 -1.58 3.36 8.37
C ALA A 135 -2.84 4.19 8.05
N LEU A 136 -3.82 3.62 7.34
CA LEU A 136 -5.07 4.32 7.03
C LEU A 136 -5.98 4.50 8.26
N HIS A 137 -5.94 3.58 9.23
CA HIS A 137 -6.74 3.62 10.46
C HIS A 137 -8.25 3.83 10.19
N MET A 138 -8.82 3.10 9.22
CA MET A 138 -10.16 3.36 8.64
C MET A 138 -11.30 3.40 9.65
N ARG A 139 -11.26 2.57 10.70
CA ARG A 139 -12.25 2.60 11.79
C ARG A 139 -12.40 3.96 12.48
N HIS A 140 -11.39 4.82 12.40
CA HIS A 140 -11.37 6.09 13.11
C HIS A 140 -11.92 7.28 12.29
N TRP A 141 -12.29 7.07 11.03
CA TRP A 141 -12.78 8.16 10.18
C TRP A 141 -13.81 7.74 9.12
N ALA A 142 -13.87 6.47 8.75
CA ALA A 142 -14.75 5.97 7.69
C ALA A 142 -16.11 5.46 8.22
N THR A 143 -16.63 6.01 9.31
CA THR A 143 -17.90 5.56 9.92
C THR A 143 -19.12 5.93 9.08
N ASP A 144 -19.02 6.98 8.26
CA ASP A 144 -20.13 7.51 7.45
C ASP A 144 -19.82 7.37 5.95
N ILE A 145 -19.00 6.37 5.60
CA ILE A 145 -18.57 6.06 4.23
C ILE A 145 -19.28 4.78 3.78
N ASP A 146 -19.87 4.79 2.60
CA ASP A 146 -20.55 3.62 2.05
C ASP A 146 -19.68 2.90 1.00
N GLY A 147 -20.23 1.87 0.38
CA GLY A 147 -19.58 1.14 -0.71
C GLY A 147 -18.85 -0.14 -0.28
N GLU A 148 -18.14 -0.72 -1.25
CA GLU A 148 -17.39 -1.97 -1.09
C GLU A 148 -15.91 -1.66 -0.81
N LEU A 149 -15.43 -2.08 0.36
CA LEU A 149 -14.00 -2.15 0.64
C LEU A 149 -13.40 -3.33 -0.14
N SER A 150 -12.56 -3.03 -1.13
CA SER A 150 -11.87 -4.01 -1.96
C SER A 150 -10.37 -4.01 -1.67
N ILE A 151 -9.84 -5.18 -1.35
CA ILE A 151 -8.40 -5.42 -1.17
C ILE A 151 -7.95 -6.43 -2.23
N SER A 152 -6.92 -6.07 -2.99
CA SER A 152 -6.26 -6.98 -3.94
C SER A 152 -4.78 -7.09 -3.61
N ALA A 153 -4.24 -8.31 -3.60
CA ALA A 153 -2.84 -8.56 -3.31
C ALA A 153 -2.24 -9.61 -4.24
N THR A 154 -1.00 -9.36 -4.65
CA THR A 154 -0.20 -10.28 -5.46
C THR A 154 1.04 -10.65 -4.66
N PHE A 155 1.26 -11.94 -4.47
CA PHE A 155 2.43 -12.47 -3.79
C PHE A 155 3.59 -12.62 -4.76
N LEU A 156 4.78 -12.33 -4.25
CA LEU A 156 6.02 -12.28 -5.00
C LEU A 156 6.98 -13.35 -4.47
N PRO A 157 8.01 -13.73 -5.23
CA PRO A 157 9.04 -14.65 -4.76
C PRO A 157 9.66 -14.20 -3.42
N TYR A 158 10.04 -15.16 -2.58
CA TYR A 158 10.57 -14.89 -1.24
C TYR A 158 11.86 -14.07 -1.27
N GLU A 159 12.69 -14.32 -2.28
CA GLU A 159 14.02 -13.76 -2.50
C GLU A 159 13.99 -12.43 -3.26
N ILE A 160 12.80 -11.87 -3.54
CA ILE A 160 12.69 -10.62 -4.28
C ILE A 160 13.51 -9.50 -3.61
N SER A 161 14.31 -8.81 -4.41
CA SER A 161 15.11 -7.69 -3.91
C SER A 161 14.21 -6.53 -3.51
N LYS A 162 14.71 -5.68 -2.60
CA LYS A 162 13.98 -4.49 -2.15
C LYS A 162 13.70 -3.53 -3.32
N ASP A 163 14.68 -3.33 -4.20
CA ASP A 163 14.55 -2.39 -5.32
C ASP A 163 13.49 -2.85 -6.33
N VAL A 164 13.45 -4.15 -6.62
CA VAL A 164 12.40 -4.75 -7.45
C VAL A 164 11.03 -4.60 -6.79
N LEU A 165 10.92 -4.91 -5.49
CA LEU A 165 9.67 -4.74 -4.75
C LEU A 165 9.18 -3.29 -4.77
N CYS A 166 10.09 -2.33 -4.56
CA CYS A 166 9.78 -0.90 -4.64
C CYS A 166 9.36 -0.49 -6.05
N ALA A 167 10.04 -0.96 -7.10
CA ALA A 167 9.68 -0.67 -8.49
C ALA A 167 8.28 -1.20 -8.85
N VAL A 168 7.93 -2.41 -8.39
CA VAL A 168 6.59 -2.99 -8.58
C VAL A 168 5.53 -2.20 -7.80
N GLU A 169 5.80 -1.83 -6.54
CA GLU A 169 4.91 -1.00 -5.73
C GLU A 169 4.68 0.37 -6.39
N ASP A 170 5.74 1.04 -6.85
CA ASP A 170 5.68 2.34 -7.53
C ASP A 170 4.95 2.25 -8.87
N ALA A 171 5.13 1.17 -9.63
CA ALA A 171 4.37 0.91 -10.85
C ALA A 171 2.87 0.73 -10.55
N LEU A 172 2.53 -0.03 -9.52
CA LEU A 172 1.13 -0.22 -9.09
C LEU A 172 0.53 1.11 -8.61
N ALA A 173 1.26 1.90 -7.83
CA ALA A 173 0.82 3.21 -7.35
C ALA A 173 0.60 4.21 -8.49
N ARG A 174 1.49 4.26 -9.50
CA ARG A 174 1.31 5.14 -10.68
C ARG A 174 0.05 4.81 -11.46
N ASN A 175 -0.25 3.52 -11.64
CA ASN A 175 -1.44 3.08 -12.37
C ASN A 175 -2.72 3.27 -11.56
N ALA A 176 -2.71 2.89 -10.27
CA ALA A 176 -3.90 2.95 -9.42
C ALA A 176 -4.22 4.34 -8.87
N ARG A 177 -3.24 5.26 -8.90
CA ARG A 177 -3.35 6.66 -8.42
C ARG A 177 -3.97 6.72 -7.01
N PRO A 178 -3.35 6.11 -5.98
CA PRO A 178 -3.92 6.10 -4.64
C PRO A 178 -4.10 7.52 -4.10
N MET A 179 -5.20 7.73 -3.38
CA MET A 179 -5.50 9.01 -2.73
C MET A 179 -4.60 9.31 -1.53
N PHE A 180 -4.04 8.30 -0.87
CA PHE A 180 -3.22 8.42 0.33
C PHE A 180 -1.96 7.56 0.25
N GLY A 181 -1.01 7.85 1.13
CA GLY A 181 0.26 7.13 1.20
C GLY A 181 1.39 7.85 0.46
N ARG A 182 2.50 7.16 0.26
CA ARG A 182 3.71 7.76 -0.32
C ARG A 182 3.59 7.72 -1.85
N ARG A 183 3.88 8.85 -2.50
CA ARG A 183 4.35 8.88 -3.89
C ARG A 183 5.88 9.01 -3.85
N GLY A 184 6.60 8.03 -4.39
CA GLY A 184 8.04 8.08 -4.61
C GLY A 184 8.90 7.92 -3.35
N SER A 185 9.69 6.84 -3.31
CA SER A 185 10.87 6.75 -2.44
C SER A 185 12.18 6.87 -3.18
N VAL A 186 12.11 7.00 -4.49
CA VAL A 186 13.23 6.94 -5.41
C VAL A 186 13.12 8.12 -6.35
#